data_AF-A0A317ECE8-F1
#
_entry.id   AF-A0A317ECE8-F1
#
_cell.length_a   1.000
_cell.length_b   1.000
_cell.length_c   1.000
_cell.angle_alpha   90.00
_cell.angle_beta   90.00
_cell.angle_gamma   90.00
#
_symmetry.space_group_name_H-M   'P 1'
#
loop_
_entity.id
_entity.type
_entity.pdbx_description
1 polymer ?
#
loop_
_entity_poly.entity_id
_entity_poly.type
_entity_poly.pdbx_seq_one_letter_code
_entity_poly.pdbx_strand_id
1 'polypeptide(L)'
;MSSTRVALVALTVALGLQACSMFGKPEQAATAPAAGPQPEPVAVAAAEPLVTGPVMPGGPPMPSRKPTAAAGATIAAPRPALPAVPVAPGAPRIGPGTQIQADTVAPKGCRKPAELAADDVRRLQTELMVAALRCHKDADLKIADKYNSFVRKFSDEMVAQTKTLQVLFKREYGGSHMKQFDIYVTALANEISQRSQRTPSYCKQVADLLDQVNAVKPKEIATFSSQAPVIVRTSLTTACKA
;
A
#
# COMPACT_ATOMS: atom_id res chain seq x y z
N MET A 1 -27.35 -39.07 20.35
CA MET A 1 -27.17 -37.97 21.33
C MET A 1 -26.63 -36.76 20.57
N SER A 2 -27.56 -36.05 19.93
CA SER A 2 -27.38 -34.89 19.08
C SER A 2 -28.64 -34.04 19.30
N SER A 3 -28.55 -32.71 19.12
CA SER A 3 -29.71 -31.79 19.16
C SER A 3 -30.05 -31.13 20.51
N THR A 4 -29.07 -30.51 21.20
CA THR A 4 -29.39 -29.55 22.29
C THR A 4 -28.49 -28.31 22.35
N ARG A 5 -27.44 -28.21 21.52
CA ARG A 5 -26.49 -27.08 21.58
C ARG A 5 -26.74 -25.95 20.58
N VAL A 6 -27.67 -26.11 19.65
CA VAL A 6 -27.92 -25.11 18.58
C VAL A 6 -28.97 -24.06 19.00
N ALA A 7 -29.73 -24.29 20.06
CA ALA A 7 -30.80 -23.38 20.50
C ALA A 7 -30.35 -22.25 21.44
N LEU A 8 -29.12 -22.27 21.98
CA LEU A 8 -28.71 -21.32 23.04
C LEU A 8 -28.05 -20.03 22.52
N VAL A 9 -27.71 -19.93 21.24
CA VAL A 9 -27.02 -18.74 20.67
C VAL A 9 -28.02 -17.72 20.08
N ALA A 10 -29.30 -18.07 19.96
CA ALA A 10 -30.32 -17.20 19.37
C ALA A 10 -31.05 -16.28 20.36
N LEU A 11 -30.72 -16.30 21.66
CA LEU A 11 -31.51 -15.60 22.70
C LEU A 11 -30.84 -14.37 23.34
N THR A 12 -29.69 -13.91 22.86
CA THR A 12 -28.97 -12.75 23.46
C THR A 12 -29.04 -11.45 22.65
N VAL A 13 -29.86 -11.38 21.60
CA VAL A 13 -29.96 -10.20 20.70
C VAL A 13 -31.13 -9.25 21.04
N ALA A 14 -31.97 -9.54 22.04
CA ALA A 14 -33.25 -8.84 22.20
C ALA A 14 -33.47 -7.97 23.47
N LEU A 15 -32.50 -7.80 24.37
CA LEU A 15 -32.69 -6.96 25.57
C LEU A 15 -31.49 -6.04 25.83
N GLY A 16 -31.59 -4.79 25.38
CA GLY A 16 -30.57 -3.78 25.67
C GLY A 16 -30.83 -2.38 25.10
N LEU A 17 -32.05 -2.06 24.65
CA LEU A 17 -32.47 -0.67 24.40
C LEU A 17 -33.08 -0.10 25.69
N GLN A 18 -32.78 1.17 25.95
CA GLN A 18 -33.38 2.14 26.90
C GLN A 18 -32.63 2.45 28.21
N ALA A 19 -32.45 3.77 28.41
CA ALA A 19 -31.87 4.52 29.55
C ALA A 19 -30.33 4.75 29.44
N CYS A 20 -29.77 5.96 29.42
CA CYS A 20 -30.23 7.28 29.83
C CYS A 20 -29.74 8.38 28.86
N SER A 21 -30.67 9.23 28.42
CA SER A 21 -30.39 10.63 28.13
C SER A 21 -30.01 11.36 29.43
N MET A 22 -29.29 12.48 29.32
CA MET A 22 -28.78 13.39 30.36
C MET A 22 -27.27 13.21 30.61
N PHE A 23 -26.43 14.06 30.00
CA PHE A 23 -25.43 14.86 30.71
C PHE A 23 -24.65 15.76 29.72
N GLY A 24 -24.64 17.07 30.01
CA GLY A 24 -23.46 17.92 29.87
C GLY A 24 -23.07 18.40 28.47
N LYS A 25 -23.49 19.62 28.14
CA LYS A 25 -22.85 20.52 27.18
C LYS A 25 -21.45 20.92 27.72
N PRO A 26 -20.34 20.70 27.01
CA PRO A 26 -19.10 21.40 27.31
C PRO A 26 -19.02 22.69 26.47
N GLU A 27 -18.94 23.79 27.20
CA GLU A 27 -18.57 25.12 26.76
C GLU A 27 -17.19 25.10 26.08
N GLN A 28 -17.15 25.42 24.79
CA GLN A 28 -15.89 25.58 24.05
C GLN A 28 -15.30 26.95 24.38
N ALA A 29 -14.48 27.00 25.43
CA ALA A 29 -13.55 28.10 25.64
C ALA A 29 -12.34 27.91 24.71
N ALA A 30 -12.26 28.74 23.67
CA ALA A 30 -11.08 28.86 22.82
C ALA A 30 -9.89 29.35 23.67
N THR A 31 -8.91 28.48 23.87
CA THR A 31 -7.58 28.85 24.36
C THR A 31 -6.59 28.58 23.25
N ALA A 32 -5.94 29.65 22.78
CA ALA A 32 -4.87 29.60 21.80
C ALA A 32 -3.69 28.75 22.31
N PRO A 33 -3.02 27.95 21.48
CA PRO A 33 -1.78 27.30 21.89
C PRO A 33 -0.66 28.35 21.96
N ALA A 34 -0.11 28.52 23.16
CA ALA A 34 1.14 29.21 23.39
C ALA A 34 2.27 28.52 22.61
N ALA A 35 3.11 29.32 21.95
CA ALA A 35 4.31 28.89 21.26
C ALA A 35 5.27 28.22 22.26
N GLY A 36 5.47 26.91 22.10
CA GLY A 36 6.54 26.18 22.79
C GLY A 36 7.92 26.51 22.19
N PRO A 37 9.00 26.34 22.97
CA PRO A 37 10.34 26.73 22.57
C PRO A 37 10.88 25.86 21.41
N GLN A 38 11.56 26.53 20.49
CA GLN A 38 12.30 25.94 19.37
C GLN A 38 13.38 24.97 19.90
N PRO A 39 13.52 23.74 19.36
CA PRO A 39 14.68 22.92 19.65
C PRO A 39 15.92 23.47 18.93
N GLU A 40 16.99 23.67 19.69
CA GLU A 40 18.31 24.07 19.21
C GLU A 40 18.91 23.05 18.22
N PRO A 41 19.77 23.48 17.27
CA PRO A 41 20.37 22.60 16.29
C PRO A 41 21.37 21.63 16.93
N VAL A 42 21.06 20.34 16.90
CA VAL A 42 22.01 19.27 17.26
C VAL A 42 23.05 19.18 16.15
N ALA A 43 24.30 19.49 16.50
CA ALA A 43 25.47 19.35 15.65
C ALA A 43 25.66 17.89 15.21
N VAL A 44 25.73 17.67 13.90
CA VAL A 44 26.14 16.39 13.30
C VAL A 44 27.67 16.34 13.33
N ALA A 45 28.23 15.57 14.26
CA ALA A 45 29.65 15.30 14.33
C ALA A 45 29.96 13.86 13.87
N ALA A 46 30.80 13.80 12.83
CA ALA A 46 31.71 12.74 12.42
C ALA A 46 31.24 11.27 12.40
N ALA A 47 31.08 10.75 11.18
CA ALA A 47 31.16 9.32 10.89
C ALA A 47 32.64 8.87 10.91
N GLU A 48 32.91 7.78 11.63
CA GLU A 48 34.15 6.98 11.54
C GLU A 48 33.85 5.60 10.91
N PRO A 49 34.88 4.90 10.37
CA PRO A 49 34.71 4.05 9.21
C PRO A 49 34.32 2.59 9.50
N LEU A 50 33.75 2.01 8.45
CA LEU A 50 33.34 0.62 8.27
C LEU A 50 34.45 -0.38 8.62
N VAL A 51 34.20 -1.28 9.57
CA VAL A 51 35.01 -2.48 9.80
C VAL A 51 34.52 -3.57 8.85
N THR A 52 35.43 -4.05 7.99
CA THR A 52 35.27 -5.17 7.07
C THR A 52 35.21 -6.49 7.82
N GLY A 53 34.12 -7.25 7.62
CA GLY A 53 34.01 -8.65 8.06
C GLY A 53 34.59 -9.65 7.03
N PRO A 54 34.85 -10.92 7.43
CA PRO A 54 35.62 -11.87 6.64
C PRO A 54 34.82 -12.53 5.51
N VAL A 55 35.54 -12.73 4.39
CA VAL A 55 35.12 -13.45 3.18
C VAL A 55 35.13 -14.97 3.42
N MET A 56 34.04 -15.64 3.04
CA MET A 56 33.92 -17.12 3.07
C MET A 56 34.56 -17.76 1.82
N PRO A 57 35.09 -19.00 1.90
CA PRO A 57 35.82 -19.64 0.81
C PRO A 57 34.93 -20.38 -0.21
N GLY A 58 35.23 -20.16 -1.49
CA GLY A 58 35.49 -21.20 -2.49
C GLY A 58 34.33 -22.08 -3.01
N GLY A 59 33.60 -21.61 -4.01
CA GLY A 59 32.91 -22.47 -4.99
C GLY A 59 33.83 -22.86 -6.17
N PRO A 60 33.55 -23.98 -6.87
CA PRO A 60 34.45 -24.54 -7.89
C PRO A 60 34.62 -23.63 -9.12
N PRO A 61 35.78 -23.70 -9.80
CA PRO A 61 36.16 -22.79 -10.87
C PRO A 61 35.35 -23.03 -12.15
N MET A 62 34.80 -21.95 -12.72
CA MET A 62 34.27 -21.92 -14.08
C MET A 62 35.43 -22.05 -15.09
N PRO A 63 35.22 -22.71 -16.25
CA PRO A 63 36.28 -22.90 -17.24
C PRO A 63 36.78 -21.57 -17.80
N SER A 64 38.10 -21.37 -17.69
CA SER A 64 38.84 -20.19 -18.16
C SER A 64 38.68 -20.01 -19.68
N ARG A 65 37.91 -19.00 -20.09
CA ARG A 65 38.08 -18.39 -21.41
C ARG A 65 39.32 -17.50 -21.35
N LYS A 66 40.30 -17.78 -22.22
CA LYS A 66 41.51 -16.96 -22.40
C LYS A 66 41.13 -15.50 -22.64
N PRO A 67 41.81 -14.52 -22.01
CA PRO A 67 41.58 -13.12 -22.26
C PRO A 67 42.24 -12.75 -23.59
N THR A 68 41.44 -12.53 -24.63
CA THR A 68 41.92 -11.84 -25.82
C THR A 68 42.04 -10.36 -25.46
N ALA A 69 43.27 -9.87 -25.41
CA ALA A 69 43.58 -8.48 -25.16
C ALA A 69 43.10 -7.60 -26.33
N ALA A 70 41.97 -6.90 -26.12
CA ALA A 70 41.61 -5.67 -26.82
C ALA A 70 40.27 -5.14 -26.27
N ALA A 71 40.31 -4.34 -25.21
CA ALA A 71 39.30 -3.31 -24.95
C ALA A 71 39.81 -2.43 -23.81
N GLY A 72 40.10 -1.17 -24.12
CA GLY A 72 40.53 -0.18 -23.15
C GLY A 72 39.50 0.05 -22.05
N ALA A 73 39.98 0.54 -20.92
CA ALA A 73 39.17 1.10 -19.85
C ALA A 73 38.28 2.22 -20.41
N THR A 74 37.03 1.93 -20.71
CA THR A 74 36.00 2.94 -20.89
C THR A 74 35.53 3.35 -19.50
N ILE A 75 35.99 4.52 -19.07
CA ILE A 75 35.32 5.33 -18.05
C ILE A 75 33.84 5.34 -18.41
N ALA A 76 32.98 4.90 -17.49
CA ALA A 76 31.53 4.92 -17.68
C ALA A 76 31.11 6.35 -18.01
N ALA A 77 30.73 6.58 -19.26
CA ALA A 77 30.19 7.86 -19.69
C ALA A 77 28.99 8.22 -18.79
N PRO A 78 28.82 9.50 -18.41
CA PRO A 78 27.62 9.93 -17.69
C PRO A 78 26.40 9.49 -18.49
N ARG A 79 25.45 8.82 -17.82
CA ARG A 79 24.18 8.41 -18.45
C ARG A 79 23.60 9.65 -19.13
N PRO A 80 23.28 9.60 -20.44
CA PRO A 80 22.64 10.73 -21.10
C PRO A 80 21.39 11.08 -20.32
N ALA A 81 21.24 12.35 -19.97
CA ALA A 81 20.03 12.85 -19.34
C ALA A 81 18.86 12.44 -20.22
N LEU A 82 17.94 11.63 -19.67
CA LEU A 82 16.70 11.33 -20.35
C LEU A 82 16.05 12.67 -20.73
N PRO A 83 15.60 12.86 -21.98
CA PRO A 83 14.89 14.07 -22.34
C PRO A 83 13.69 14.21 -21.40
N ALA A 84 13.55 15.38 -20.78
CA ALA A 84 12.39 15.69 -19.96
C ALA A 84 11.15 15.48 -20.82
N VAL A 85 10.39 14.41 -20.53
CA VAL A 85 9.16 14.11 -21.24
C VAL A 85 8.24 15.32 -21.00
N PRO A 86 7.83 16.06 -22.06
CA PRO A 86 6.97 17.22 -21.88
C PRO A 86 5.68 16.75 -21.20
N VAL A 87 5.42 17.31 -20.03
CA VAL A 87 4.18 17.08 -19.29
C VAL A 87 3.02 17.47 -20.20
N ALA A 88 2.15 16.51 -20.51
CA ALA A 88 1.03 16.73 -21.41
C ALA A 88 0.17 17.92 -20.94
N PRO A 89 -0.32 18.79 -21.86
CA PRO A 89 -1.22 19.87 -21.51
C PRO A 89 -2.44 19.32 -20.77
N GLY A 90 -2.74 19.86 -19.59
CA GLY A 90 -3.84 19.41 -18.72
C GLY A 90 -3.46 18.38 -17.65
N ALA A 91 -2.18 18.02 -17.49
CA ALA A 91 -1.75 17.37 -16.26
C ALA A 91 -1.86 18.35 -15.07
N PRO A 92 -2.40 17.94 -13.91
CA PRO A 92 -2.38 18.78 -12.71
C PRO A 92 -0.96 19.25 -12.42
N ARG A 93 -0.75 20.56 -12.28
CA ARG A 93 0.52 21.09 -11.77
C ARG A 93 0.57 20.76 -10.28
N ILE A 94 1.17 19.63 -9.96
CA ILE A 94 1.48 19.24 -8.59
C ILE A 94 2.66 20.10 -8.16
N GLY A 95 2.39 21.17 -7.41
CA GLY A 95 3.45 21.95 -6.77
C GLY A 95 4.23 21.07 -5.78
N PRO A 96 5.47 21.44 -5.42
CA PRO A 96 6.19 20.76 -4.36
C PRO A 96 5.33 20.76 -3.08
N GLY A 97 4.90 19.57 -2.65
CA GLY A 97 4.08 19.37 -1.44
C GLY A 97 2.58 19.17 -1.65
N THR A 98 2.02 19.35 -2.85
CA THR A 98 0.60 19.03 -3.09
C THR A 98 0.41 17.52 -3.21
N GLN A 99 -0.18 16.89 -2.19
CA GLN A 99 -0.44 15.45 -2.20
C GLN A 99 -1.75 15.16 -2.93
N ILE A 100 -1.67 14.33 -3.98
CA ILE A 100 -2.87 13.79 -4.61
C ILE A 100 -3.26 12.53 -3.84
N GLN A 101 -4.38 12.61 -3.12
CA GLN A 101 -4.99 11.47 -2.44
C GLN A 101 -5.63 10.53 -3.46
N ALA A 102 -5.57 9.23 -3.24
CA ALA A 102 -6.15 8.26 -4.17
C ALA A 102 -7.65 8.53 -4.39
N ASP A 103 -8.35 8.87 -3.31
CA ASP A 103 -9.79 9.14 -3.33
C ASP A 103 -10.14 10.40 -4.12
N THR A 104 -9.24 11.37 -4.30
CA THR A 104 -9.53 12.59 -5.07
C THR A 104 -9.51 12.34 -6.58
N VAL A 105 -8.67 11.42 -7.05
CA VAL A 105 -8.51 11.04 -8.47
C VAL A 105 -9.23 9.75 -8.85
N ALA A 106 -9.81 9.06 -7.89
CA ALA A 106 -10.67 7.92 -8.14
C ALA A 106 -12.01 8.33 -8.82
N PRO A 107 -12.62 7.42 -9.61
CA PRO A 107 -13.97 7.60 -10.16
C PRO A 107 -14.96 8.03 -9.08
N LYS A 108 -15.72 9.10 -9.37
CA LYS A 108 -16.70 9.70 -8.43
C LYS A 108 -18.10 9.11 -8.61
N GLY A 109 -18.38 8.53 -9.77
CA GLY A 109 -19.58 7.75 -10.02
C GLY A 109 -19.77 6.60 -9.03
N CYS A 110 -21.01 6.09 -8.99
CA CYS A 110 -21.32 4.93 -8.19
C CYS A 110 -20.52 3.70 -8.66
N ARG A 111 -20.32 2.75 -7.75
CA ARG A 111 -19.57 1.51 -7.98
C ARG A 111 -20.48 0.30 -7.86
N LYS A 112 -20.28 -0.67 -8.76
CA LYS A 112 -20.89 -2.00 -8.65
C LYS A 112 -20.18 -2.80 -7.54
N PRO A 113 -20.83 -3.80 -6.92
CA PRO A 113 -20.18 -4.62 -5.88
C PRO A 113 -18.86 -5.26 -6.33
N ALA A 114 -18.79 -5.74 -7.58
CA ALA A 114 -17.55 -6.29 -8.14
C ALA A 114 -16.44 -5.23 -8.32
N GLU A 115 -16.80 -3.98 -8.58
CA GLU A 115 -15.84 -2.87 -8.74
C GLU A 115 -15.30 -2.42 -7.37
N LEU A 116 -16.14 -2.47 -6.33
CA LEU A 116 -15.71 -2.25 -4.94
C LEU A 116 -14.70 -3.31 -4.50
N ALA A 117 -15.03 -4.59 -4.71
CA ALA A 117 -14.12 -5.69 -4.39
C ALA A 117 -12.79 -5.60 -5.17
N ALA A 118 -12.85 -5.22 -6.46
CA ALA A 118 -11.67 -5.03 -7.28
C ALA A 118 -10.77 -3.89 -6.77
N ASP A 119 -11.39 -2.79 -6.30
CA ASP A 119 -10.66 -1.68 -5.69
C ASP A 119 -9.98 -2.07 -4.37
N ASP A 120 -10.70 -2.80 -3.51
CA ASP A 120 -10.13 -3.32 -2.25
C ASP A 120 -8.93 -4.23 -2.52
N VAL A 121 -9.03 -5.13 -3.51
CA VAL A 121 -7.90 -5.98 -3.91
C VAL A 121 -6.72 -5.15 -4.43
N ARG A 122 -6.98 -4.10 -5.23
CA ARG A 122 -5.93 -3.21 -5.73
C ARG A 122 -5.22 -2.47 -4.60
N ARG A 123 -5.97 -2.03 -3.59
CA ARG A 123 -5.43 -1.37 -2.41
C ARG A 123 -4.61 -2.31 -1.56
N LEU A 124 -5.08 -3.54 -1.33
CA LEU A 124 -4.32 -4.56 -0.63
C LEU A 124 -2.99 -4.83 -1.36
N GLN A 125 -3.03 -5.06 -2.67
CA GLN A 125 -1.82 -5.29 -3.46
C GLN A 125 -0.82 -4.12 -3.34
N THR A 126 -1.30 -2.88 -3.46
CA THR A 126 -0.45 -1.69 -3.38
C THR A 126 0.15 -1.52 -1.99
N GLU A 127 -0.63 -1.84 -0.94
CA GLU A 127 -0.15 -1.83 0.44
C GLU A 127 1.02 -2.77 0.64
N LEU A 128 0.83 -4.02 0.24
CA LEU A 128 1.82 -5.07 0.46
C LEU A 128 3.09 -4.81 -0.36
N MET A 129 2.95 -4.21 -1.54
CA MET A 129 4.08 -3.76 -2.36
C MET A 129 4.88 -2.65 -1.67
N VAL A 130 4.21 -1.61 -1.16
CA VAL A 130 4.90 -0.52 -0.45
C VAL A 130 5.56 -1.06 0.81
N ALA A 131 4.92 -1.96 1.56
CA ALA A 131 5.52 -2.59 2.72
C ALA A 131 6.78 -3.40 2.38
N ALA A 132 6.78 -4.15 1.28
CA ALA A 132 7.96 -4.86 0.79
C ALA A 132 9.13 -3.91 0.51
N LEU A 133 8.86 -2.69 0.03
CA LEU A 133 9.89 -1.67 -0.21
C LEU A 133 10.31 -0.95 1.08
N ARG A 134 9.37 -0.64 1.98
CA ARG A 134 9.64 0.11 3.22
C ARG A 134 10.37 -0.73 4.27
N CYS A 135 9.93 -1.97 4.45
CA CYS A 135 10.34 -2.83 5.55
C CYS A 135 11.40 -3.86 5.16
N HIS A 136 12.04 -3.70 4.00
CA HIS A 136 13.03 -4.66 3.48
C HIS A 136 14.25 -4.87 4.38
N LYS A 137 14.54 -3.94 5.30
CA LYS A 137 15.67 -4.02 6.22
C LYS A 137 15.39 -4.89 7.45
N ASP A 138 14.13 -5.15 7.75
CA ASP A 138 13.71 -5.96 8.90
C ASP A 138 13.73 -7.46 8.50
N ALA A 139 14.94 -8.04 8.48
CA ALA A 139 15.15 -9.41 8.02
C ALA A 139 14.31 -10.45 8.80
N ASP A 140 14.04 -10.19 10.07
CA ASP A 140 13.25 -11.08 10.93
C ASP A 140 11.80 -11.22 10.46
N LEU A 141 11.23 -10.18 9.85
CA LEU A 141 9.83 -10.17 9.39
C LEU A 141 9.64 -10.84 8.02
N LYS A 142 10.73 -11.01 7.24
CA LYS A 142 10.75 -11.65 5.92
C LYS A 142 9.67 -11.13 4.96
N ILE A 143 9.38 -9.82 5.01
CA ILE A 143 8.26 -9.22 4.28
C ILE A 143 8.42 -9.39 2.77
N ALA A 144 9.64 -9.26 2.23
CA ALA A 144 9.91 -9.45 0.80
C ALA A 144 9.54 -10.88 0.33
N ASP A 145 9.90 -11.91 1.10
CA ASP A 145 9.60 -13.30 0.77
C ASP A 145 8.10 -13.61 0.84
N LYS A 146 7.43 -13.08 1.88
CA LYS A 146 5.98 -13.18 2.05
C LYS A 146 5.24 -12.48 0.92
N TYR A 147 5.69 -11.30 0.50
CA TYR A 147 5.12 -10.57 -0.63
C TYR A 147 5.31 -11.31 -1.96
N ASN A 148 6.51 -11.84 -2.21
CA ASN A 148 6.76 -12.64 -3.41
C ASN A 148 5.86 -13.88 -3.48
N SER A 149 5.60 -14.51 -2.33
CA SER A 149 4.67 -15.65 -2.23
C SER A 149 3.23 -15.23 -2.50
N PHE A 150 2.82 -14.08 -1.97
CA PHE A 150 1.53 -13.47 -2.28
C PHE A 150 1.37 -13.20 -3.78
N VAL A 151 2.33 -12.54 -4.43
CA VAL A 151 2.25 -12.22 -5.86
C VAL A 151 2.13 -13.48 -6.71
N ARG A 152 2.93 -14.52 -6.42
CA ARG A 152 2.86 -15.81 -7.13
C ARG A 152 1.52 -16.52 -6.96
N LYS A 153 0.95 -16.48 -5.75
CA LYS A 153 -0.28 -17.20 -5.42
C LYS A 153 -1.53 -16.52 -5.98
N PHE A 154 -1.54 -15.20 -6.03
CA PHE A 154 -2.74 -14.41 -6.34
C PHE A 154 -2.67 -13.68 -7.69
N SER A 155 -1.63 -13.89 -8.51
CA SER A 155 -1.43 -13.19 -9.80
C SER A 155 -2.67 -13.16 -10.68
N ASP A 156 -3.29 -14.31 -10.89
CA ASP A 156 -4.39 -14.47 -11.84
C ASP A 156 -5.65 -13.73 -11.37
N GLU A 157 -5.92 -13.82 -10.06
CA GLU A 157 -7.02 -13.08 -9.43
C GLU A 157 -6.75 -11.58 -9.44
N MET A 158 -5.52 -11.13 -9.14
CA MET A 158 -5.16 -9.71 -9.21
C MET A 158 -5.32 -9.14 -10.63
N VAL A 159 -4.98 -9.91 -11.67
CA VAL A 159 -5.21 -9.52 -13.07
C VAL A 159 -6.70 -9.43 -13.37
N ALA A 160 -7.51 -10.40 -12.94
CA ALA A 160 -8.95 -10.38 -13.12
C ALA A 160 -9.60 -9.16 -12.43
N GLN A 161 -9.23 -8.89 -11.17
CA GLN A 161 -9.72 -7.72 -10.43
C GLN A 161 -9.26 -6.40 -11.07
N THR A 162 -8.01 -6.33 -11.55
CA THR A 162 -7.51 -5.14 -12.27
C THR A 162 -8.34 -4.85 -13.52
N LYS A 163 -8.73 -5.88 -14.29
CA LYS A 163 -9.61 -5.70 -15.46
C LYS A 163 -10.99 -5.16 -15.06
N THR A 164 -11.60 -5.71 -14.00
CA THR A 164 -12.87 -5.21 -13.46
C THR A 164 -12.77 -3.73 -13.06
N LEU A 165 -11.68 -3.36 -12.39
CA LEU A 165 -11.44 -1.97 -12.00
C LEU A 165 -11.22 -1.07 -13.22
N GLN A 166 -10.48 -1.52 -14.23
CA GLN A 166 -10.32 -0.77 -15.49
C GLN A 166 -11.66 -0.53 -16.22
N VAL A 167 -12.62 -1.46 -16.12
CA VAL A 167 -13.99 -1.24 -16.66
C VAL A 167 -14.68 -0.07 -15.97
N LEU A 168 -14.54 0.08 -14.65
CA LEU A 168 -15.04 1.25 -13.93
C LEU A 168 -14.41 2.54 -14.48
N PHE A 169 -13.08 2.57 -14.60
CA PHE A 169 -12.38 3.75 -15.13
C PHE A 169 -12.75 4.03 -16.59
N LYS A 170 -12.99 3.00 -17.39
CA LYS A 170 -13.45 3.13 -18.78
C LYS A 170 -14.85 3.72 -18.86
N ARG A 171 -15.75 3.30 -17.97
CA ARG A 171 -17.10 3.88 -17.87
C ARG A 171 -17.05 5.38 -17.55
N GLU A 172 -16.22 5.76 -16.59
CA GLU A 172 -16.17 7.15 -16.09
C GLU A 172 -15.37 8.09 -17.00
N TYR A 173 -14.24 7.62 -17.55
CA TYR A 173 -13.25 8.48 -18.21
C TYR A 173 -13.06 8.19 -19.70
N GLY A 174 -13.79 7.22 -20.26
CA GLY A 174 -13.79 6.90 -21.69
C GLY A 174 -12.38 6.60 -22.22
N GLY A 175 -11.97 7.30 -23.28
CA GLY A 175 -10.65 7.13 -23.90
C GLY A 175 -9.46 7.41 -22.99
N SER A 176 -9.64 8.16 -21.91
CA SER A 176 -8.56 8.54 -20.97
C SER A 176 -8.41 7.59 -19.77
N HIS A 177 -9.17 6.49 -19.74
CA HIS A 177 -9.26 5.61 -18.57
C HIS A 177 -7.93 5.05 -18.07
N MET A 178 -7.03 4.62 -18.97
CA MET A 178 -5.72 4.09 -18.57
C MET A 178 -4.87 5.16 -17.86
N LYS A 179 -4.85 6.39 -18.40
CA LYS A 179 -4.16 7.52 -17.79
C LYS A 179 -4.71 7.81 -16.39
N GLN A 180 -6.03 7.86 -16.24
CA GLN A 180 -6.66 8.11 -14.94
C GLN A 180 -6.42 6.95 -13.95
N PHE A 181 -6.41 5.72 -14.44
CA PHE A 181 -6.08 4.54 -13.66
C PHE A 181 -4.64 4.59 -13.13
N ASP A 182 -3.67 4.94 -13.96
CA ASP A 182 -2.27 5.06 -13.55
C ASP A 182 -2.07 6.21 -12.55
N ILE A 183 -2.74 7.35 -12.74
CA ILE A 183 -2.76 8.46 -11.78
C ILE A 183 -3.32 7.98 -10.43
N TYR A 184 -4.44 7.27 -10.45
CA TYR A 184 -5.06 6.72 -9.25
C TYR A 184 -4.13 5.78 -8.48
N VAL A 185 -3.52 4.84 -9.17
CA VAL A 185 -2.59 3.87 -8.58
C VAL A 185 -1.36 4.57 -7.99
N THR A 186 -0.84 5.57 -8.69
CA THR A 186 0.30 6.37 -8.23
C THR A 186 -0.05 7.17 -6.98
N ALA A 187 -1.20 7.84 -6.98
CA ALA A 187 -1.72 8.55 -5.83
C ALA A 187 -1.89 7.61 -4.62
N LEU A 188 -2.44 6.42 -4.85
CA LEU A 188 -2.58 5.37 -3.84
C LEU A 188 -1.25 4.92 -3.25
N ALA A 189 -0.27 4.58 -4.08
CA ALA A 189 1.06 4.18 -3.60
C ALA A 189 1.74 5.28 -2.79
N ASN A 190 1.59 6.54 -3.19
CA ASN A 190 2.14 7.69 -2.48
C ASN A 190 1.47 7.94 -1.12
N GLU A 191 0.13 7.82 -1.08
CA GLU A 191 -0.65 7.93 0.15
C GLU A 191 -0.22 6.87 1.17
N ILE A 192 -0.13 5.61 0.74
CA ILE A 192 0.36 4.48 1.54
C ILE A 192 1.81 4.71 1.99
N SER A 193 2.67 5.16 1.08
CA SER A 193 4.09 5.45 1.38
C SER A 193 4.27 6.54 2.43
N GLN A 194 3.33 7.47 2.54
CA GLN A 194 3.35 8.49 3.58
C GLN A 194 2.79 7.98 4.90
N ARG A 195 1.67 7.26 4.86
CA ARG A 195 1.10 6.64 6.06
C ARG A 195 2.10 5.70 6.73
N SER A 196 2.75 4.84 5.95
CA SER A 196 3.78 3.92 6.45
C SER A 196 4.92 4.63 7.19
N GLN A 197 5.35 5.81 6.74
CA GLN A 197 6.39 6.60 7.43
C GLN A 197 5.94 7.15 8.78
N ARG A 198 4.63 7.37 8.96
CA ARG A 198 4.04 7.96 10.18
C ARG A 198 3.53 6.90 11.16
N THR A 199 3.64 5.62 10.82
CA THR A 199 3.12 4.51 11.63
C THR A 199 4.29 3.66 12.15
N PRO A 200 4.72 3.81 13.41
CA PRO A 200 5.88 3.08 13.94
C PRO A 200 5.72 1.55 13.89
N SER A 201 4.50 1.04 14.08
CA SER A 201 4.21 -0.41 14.06
C SER A 201 3.86 -0.95 12.66
N TYR A 202 4.09 -0.16 11.61
CA TYR A 202 3.69 -0.49 10.23
C TYR A 202 4.21 -1.85 9.76
N CYS A 203 5.52 -2.09 9.89
CA CYS A 203 6.15 -3.30 9.36
C CYS A 203 5.64 -4.56 10.06
N LYS A 204 5.43 -4.51 11.38
CA LYS A 204 4.82 -5.61 12.13
C LYS A 204 3.38 -5.88 11.70
N GLN A 205 2.56 -4.83 11.61
CA GLN A 205 1.15 -4.97 11.18
C GLN A 205 1.04 -5.57 9.77
N VAL A 206 1.88 -5.13 8.82
CA VAL A 206 1.83 -5.67 7.46
C VAL A 206 2.45 -7.07 7.36
N ALA A 207 3.43 -7.41 8.20
CA ALA A 207 3.92 -8.78 8.31
C ALA A 207 2.81 -9.75 8.75
N ASP A 208 2.01 -9.35 9.75
CA ASP A 208 0.85 -10.13 10.20
C ASP A 208 -0.24 -10.21 9.12
N LEU A 209 -0.50 -9.11 8.41
CA LEU A 209 -1.44 -9.08 7.29
C LEU A 209 -1.00 -10.00 6.14
N LEU A 210 0.31 -10.03 5.84
CA LEU A 210 0.89 -10.93 4.85
C LEU A 210 0.74 -12.40 5.23
N ASP A 211 0.87 -12.74 6.51
CA ASP A 211 0.64 -14.10 6.99
C ASP A 211 -0.83 -14.50 6.83
N GLN A 212 -1.74 -13.60 7.19
CA GLN A 212 -3.17 -13.81 7.05
C GLN A 212 -3.58 -14.00 5.58
N VAL A 213 -3.18 -13.09 4.68
CA VAL A 213 -3.57 -13.19 3.26
C VAL A 213 -2.95 -14.41 2.60
N ASN A 214 -1.71 -14.79 2.96
CA ASN A 214 -1.08 -15.98 2.40
C ASN A 214 -1.74 -17.28 2.85
N ALA A 215 -2.50 -17.28 3.95
CA ALA A 215 -3.31 -18.42 4.38
C ALA A 215 -4.62 -18.58 3.58
N VAL A 216 -5.11 -17.52 2.92
CA VAL A 216 -6.39 -17.49 2.19
C VAL A 216 -6.29 -18.18 0.84
N LYS A 217 -7.39 -18.75 0.31
CA LYS A 217 -7.40 -19.32 -1.06
C LYS A 217 -7.46 -18.21 -2.11
N PRO A 218 -6.90 -18.41 -3.33
CA PRO A 218 -6.94 -17.39 -4.39
C PRO A 218 -8.33 -16.78 -4.63
N LYS A 219 -9.35 -17.62 -4.76
CA LYS A 219 -10.74 -17.19 -5.01
C LYS A 219 -11.38 -16.38 -3.88
N GLU A 220 -10.79 -16.39 -2.69
CA GLU A 220 -11.31 -15.72 -1.49
C GLU A 220 -10.62 -14.36 -1.26
N ILE A 221 -9.64 -13.96 -2.09
CA ILE A 221 -8.88 -12.71 -1.91
C ILE A 221 -9.78 -11.47 -1.92
N ALA A 222 -10.84 -11.45 -2.73
CA ALA A 222 -11.77 -10.33 -2.79
C ALA A 222 -12.52 -10.16 -1.45
N THR A 223 -13.03 -11.26 -0.90
CA THR A 223 -13.68 -11.28 0.42
C THR A 223 -12.72 -10.85 1.51
N PHE A 224 -11.51 -11.43 1.53
CA PHE A 224 -10.47 -11.05 2.49
C PHE A 224 -10.13 -9.55 2.42
N SER A 225 -9.91 -9.02 1.21
CA SER A 225 -9.52 -7.62 1.00
C SER A 225 -10.57 -6.65 1.53
N SER A 226 -11.86 -6.96 1.34
CA SER A 226 -12.96 -6.14 1.87
C SER A 226 -13.04 -6.10 3.40
N GLN A 227 -12.50 -7.11 4.09
CA GLN A 227 -12.52 -7.25 5.54
C GLN A 227 -11.19 -6.83 6.20
N ALA A 228 -10.14 -6.60 5.41
CA ALA A 228 -8.81 -6.31 5.91
C ALA A 228 -8.83 -5.04 6.80
N PRO A 229 -8.34 -5.15 8.06
CA PRO A 229 -8.53 -4.12 9.06
C PRO A 229 -7.66 -2.89 8.76
N VAL A 230 -8.27 -1.77 8.37
CA VAL A 230 -7.71 -0.42 8.62
C VAL A 230 -6.74 0.16 7.56
N ILE A 231 -6.36 -0.57 6.50
CA ILE A 231 -5.33 -0.04 5.57
C ILE A 231 -5.77 0.07 4.10
N VAL A 232 -6.90 -0.53 3.77
CA VAL A 232 -7.26 -0.83 2.37
C VAL A 232 -8.58 -0.18 1.94
N ARG A 233 -9.34 0.44 2.87
CA ARG A 233 -10.69 0.91 2.55
C ARG A 233 -10.72 2.33 1.98
N THR A 234 -11.36 2.46 0.83
CA THR A 234 -11.74 3.72 0.19
C THR A 234 -12.95 4.32 0.92
N SER A 235 -13.00 5.64 1.06
CA SER A 235 -14.21 6.35 1.50
C SER A 235 -15.33 6.38 0.43
N LEU A 236 -15.06 5.84 -0.76
CA LEU A 236 -15.96 5.84 -1.93
C LEU A 236 -16.83 4.57 -1.93
N THR A 237 -17.78 4.52 -1.01
CA THR A 237 -18.70 3.39 -0.85
C THR A 237 -20.05 3.59 -1.56
N THR A 238 -20.16 4.57 -2.46
CA THR A 238 -21.44 4.84 -3.16
C THR A 238 -21.77 3.68 -4.10
N ALA A 239 -22.62 2.77 -3.66
CA ALA A 239 -23.12 1.68 -4.48
C ALA A 239 -24.05 2.20 -5.59
N CYS A 240 -23.99 1.60 -6.78
CA CYS A 240 -24.98 1.90 -7.82
C CYS A 240 -26.36 1.37 -7.41
N LYS A 241 -27.40 2.19 -7.60
CA LYS A 241 -28.78 1.72 -7.51
C LYS A 241 -29.01 0.71 -8.65
N ALA A 242 -29.63 -0.42 -8.31
CA ALA A 242 -30.03 -1.45 -9.25
C ALA A 242 -31.17 -0.95 -10.15
#